data_AF-A0A1N7SI90-F1
#
_entry.id   AF-A0A1N7SI90-F1
#
_cell.length_a   1.000
_cell.length_b   1.000
_cell.length_c   1.000
_cell.angle_alpha   90.00
_cell.angle_beta   90.00
_cell.angle_gamma   90.00
#
_symmetry.space_group_name_H-M   'P 1'
#
loop_
_entity.id
_entity.type
_entity.pdbx_description
1 polymer ?
#
loop_
_entity_poly.entity_id
_entity_poly.type
_entity_poly.pdbx_seq_one_letter_code
_entity_poly.pdbx_strand_id
1 'polypeptide(L)'
;MIRLPLATLASACMTGLLAVATVASAQTAPAAPAAAEVRLHAADQAFIADGTQAVATQRDAARIATSRSTDREVKAFAERVSSDNAKISDALRAASPRGVDVPKNDPDAAVLASINNLRGAEFDKAYIEQVALAGEQKALSAFQAEIASGRDEQLKDAAKKALPTIQQHYAMAQELAKRKHLSSAVQ
;
A
#
# COMPACT_ATOMS: atom_id res chain seq x y z
N MET A 1 -18.29 61.79 51.74
CA MET A 1 -18.05 62.82 50.70
C MET A 1 -18.83 62.39 49.46
N ILE A 2 -20.04 62.94 49.28
CA ILE A 2 -20.45 63.86 48.18
C ILE A 2 -20.77 63.07 46.90
N ARG A 3 -21.95 63.14 46.25
CA ARG A 3 -23.30 63.68 46.47
C ARG A 3 -24.28 62.93 45.53
N LEU A 4 -25.55 63.01 45.88
CA LEU A 4 -26.75 62.32 45.35
C LEU A 4 -27.27 62.99 44.02
N PRO A 5 -28.50 62.74 43.50
CA PRO A 5 -28.85 61.97 42.30
C PRO A 5 -29.71 62.79 41.29
N LEU A 6 -30.58 62.10 40.53
CA LEU A 6 -31.90 62.52 40.04
C LEU A 6 -32.00 63.10 38.62
N ALA A 7 -32.70 62.38 37.73
CA ALA A 7 -33.85 62.93 37.03
C ALA A 7 -34.68 61.81 36.38
N THR A 8 -35.86 61.61 36.95
CA THR A 8 -37.03 60.95 36.35
C THR A 8 -37.52 61.67 35.10
N LEU A 9 -38.09 60.95 34.13
CA LEU A 9 -39.34 61.35 33.47
C LEU A 9 -39.96 60.17 32.73
N ALA A 10 -41.18 59.83 33.15
CA ALA A 10 -42.07 58.91 32.49
C ALA A 10 -42.58 59.51 31.18
N SER A 11 -42.81 58.69 30.15
CA SER A 11 -44.04 58.78 29.36
C SER A 11 -44.25 57.49 28.58
N ALA A 12 -45.37 56.83 28.86
CA ALA A 12 -45.94 55.82 27.98
C ALA A 12 -46.50 56.53 26.74
N CYS A 13 -46.26 56.00 25.54
CA CYS A 13 -47.26 56.06 24.47
C CYS A 13 -47.05 54.90 23.49
N MET A 14 -48.17 54.24 23.25
CA MET A 14 -48.35 53.04 22.47
C MET A 14 -48.30 53.35 20.96
N THR A 15 -48.20 52.27 20.15
CA THR A 15 -48.50 52.15 18.72
C THR A 15 -47.51 52.64 17.67
N GLY A 16 -47.13 51.70 16.79
CA GLY A 16 -46.43 51.97 15.54
C GLY A 16 -45.74 50.74 14.96
N LEU A 17 -46.49 49.69 14.63
CA LEU A 17 -45.98 48.53 13.90
C LEU A 17 -45.65 48.95 12.46
N LEU A 18 -44.36 49.08 12.12
CA LEU A 18 -43.88 49.01 10.75
C LEU A 18 -42.84 47.90 10.64
N ALA A 19 -43.26 46.77 10.07
CA ALA A 19 -42.36 45.70 9.66
C ALA A 19 -41.57 46.17 8.43
N VAL A 20 -40.31 46.57 8.64
CA VAL A 20 -39.33 46.69 7.55
C VAL A 20 -38.81 45.28 7.28
N ALA A 21 -39.30 44.67 6.20
CA ALA A 21 -38.77 43.41 5.71
C ALA A 21 -37.34 43.63 5.19
N THR A 22 -36.36 43.18 5.97
CA THR A 22 -34.97 43.07 5.52
C THR A 22 -34.89 41.97 4.45
N VAL A 23 -34.67 42.35 3.19
CA VAL A 23 -34.24 41.42 2.15
C VAL A 23 -32.81 40.99 2.46
N ALA A 24 -32.67 39.86 3.15
CA ALA A 24 -31.38 39.19 3.34
C ALA A 24 -30.97 38.58 1.99
N SER A 25 -30.01 39.22 1.30
CA SER A 25 -29.33 38.59 0.18
C SER A 25 -28.54 37.39 0.69
N ALA A 26 -29.05 36.19 0.47
CA ALA A 26 -28.33 34.95 0.68
C ALA A 26 -27.12 34.94 -0.28
N GLN A 27 -25.94 35.31 0.23
CA GLN A 27 -24.69 35.08 -0.48
C GLN A 27 -24.47 33.57 -0.50
N THR A 28 -24.74 32.93 -1.64
CA THR A 28 -24.30 31.58 -1.92
C THR A 28 -22.78 31.58 -1.89
N ALA A 29 -22.21 31.05 -0.80
CA ALA A 29 -20.78 30.79 -0.74
C ALA A 29 -20.40 29.90 -1.93
N PRO A 30 -19.31 30.20 -2.66
CA PRO A 30 -18.85 29.32 -3.72
C PRO A 30 -18.60 27.94 -3.13
N ALA A 31 -19.24 26.92 -3.71
CA ALA A 31 -18.98 25.54 -3.35
C ALA A 31 -17.48 25.29 -3.48
N ALA A 32 -16.85 24.79 -2.39
CA ALA A 32 -15.46 24.37 -2.44
C ALA A 32 -15.31 23.37 -3.60
N PRO A 33 -14.28 23.50 -4.45
CA PRO A 33 -14.06 22.52 -5.52
C PRO A 33 -13.97 21.15 -4.87
N ALA A 34 -14.82 20.22 -5.31
CA ALA A 34 -14.70 18.82 -4.94
C ALA A 34 -13.26 18.41 -5.20
N ALA A 35 -12.58 17.87 -4.19
CA ALA A 35 -11.21 17.40 -4.33
C ALA A 35 -11.16 16.47 -5.54
N ALA A 36 -10.42 16.87 -6.57
CA ALA A 36 -10.25 16.03 -7.75
C ALA A 36 -9.62 14.71 -7.28
N GLU A 37 -10.29 13.59 -7.55
CA GLU A 37 -9.71 12.27 -7.32
C GLU A 37 -8.37 12.22 -8.05
N VAL A 38 -7.29 11.94 -7.31
CA VAL A 38 -5.96 11.75 -7.88
C VAL A 38 -6.02 10.48 -8.71
N ARG A 39 -6.23 10.62 -10.02
CA ARG A 39 -6.16 9.50 -10.96
C ARG A 39 -4.71 9.28 -11.35
N LEU A 40 -4.13 8.24 -10.78
CA LEU A 40 -2.82 7.72 -11.18
C LEU A 40 -2.79 7.30 -12.65
N HIS A 41 -1.60 7.25 -13.25
CA HIS A 41 -1.44 6.64 -14.55
C HIS A 41 -1.74 5.14 -14.48
N ALA A 42 -2.19 4.53 -15.58
CA ALA A 42 -2.55 3.11 -15.60
C ALA A 42 -1.38 2.20 -15.17
N ALA A 43 -0.15 2.57 -15.52
CA ALA A 43 1.05 1.84 -15.09
C ALA A 43 1.25 1.92 -13.56
N ASP A 44 1.12 3.10 -12.96
CA ASP A 44 1.26 3.29 -11.51
C ASP A 44 0.16 2.51 -10.76
N GLN A 45 -1.07 2.51 -11.27
CA GLN A 45 -2.18 1.75 -10.69
C GLN A 45 -1.92 0.23 -10.74
N ALA A 46 -1.47 -0.27 -11.90
CA ALA A 46 -1.11 -1.66 -12.06
C ALA A 46 0.06 -2.05 -11.15
N PHE A 47 1.07 -1.18 -11.01
CA PHE A 47 2.19 -1.41 -10.11
C PHE A 47 1.77 -1.45 -8.64
N ILE A 48 0.92 -0.54 -8.19
CA ILE A 48 0.38 -0.57 -6.82
C ILE A 48 -0.34 -1.89 -6.58
N ALA A 49 -1.17 -2.36 -7.52
CA ALA A 49 -1.86 -3.64 -7.37
C ALA A 49 -0.87 -4.82 -7.39
N ASP A 50 -0.14 -5.01 -8.49
CA ASP A 50 0.66 -6.20 -8.75
C ASP A 50 1.94 -6.24 -7.91
N GLY A 51 2.63 -5.10 -7.78
CA GLY A 51 3.88 -4.98 -7.05
C GLY A 51 3.67 -5.18 -5.54
N THR A 52 2.63 -4.55 -4.96
CA THR A 52 2.36 -4.72 -3.53
C THR A 52 1.81 -6.11 -3.20
N GLN A 53 0.94 -6.67 -4.05
CA GLN A 53 0.45 -8.04 -3.89
C GLN A 53 1.61 -9.05 -3.99
N ALA A 54 2.52 -8.91 -4.96
CA ALA A 54 3.66 -9.82 -5.12
C ALA A 54 4.55 -9.82 -3.87
N VAL A 55 4.98 -8.63 -3.41
CA VAL A 55 5.84 -8.48 -2.23
C VAL A 55 5.15 -9.00 -0.96
N ALA A 56 3.85 -8.71 -0.79
CA ALA A 56 3.05 -9.20 0.33
C ALA A 56 2.93 -10.73 0.32
N THR A 57 2.64 -11.33 -0.84
CA THR A 57 2.52 -12.78 -1.03
C THR A 57 3.81 -13.48 -0.64
N GLN A 58 4.94 -13.01 -1.17
CA GLN A 58 6.25 -13.59 -0.89
C GLN A 58 6.61 -13.47 0.59
N ARG A 59 6.34 -12.32 1.22
CA ARG A 59 6.59 -12.12 2.65
C ARG A 59 5.79 -13.10 3.51
N ASP A 60 4.50 -13.25 3.24
CA ASP A 60 3.62 -14.08 4.05
C ASP A 60 3.86 -15.58 3.79
N ALA A 61 4.11 -15.98 2.55
CA ALA A 61 4.56 -17.33 2.22
C ALA A 61 5.94 -17.65 2.84
N ALA A 62 6.84 -16.68 2.91
CA ALA A 62 8.12 -16.85 3.57
C ALA A 62 7.97 -17.08 5.08
N ARG A 63 7.07 -16.35 5.76
CA ARG A 63 6.75 -16.62 7.17
C ARG A 63 6.22 -18.04 7.37
N ILE A 64 5.36 -18.50 6.45
CA ILE A 64 4.90 -19.89 6.44
C ILE A 64 6.10 -20.84 6.32
N ALA A 65 7.01 -20.62 5.37
CA ALA A 65 8.18 -21.46 5.15
C ALA A 65 9.13 -21.50 6.35
N THR A 66 9.38 -20.38 7.02
CA THR A 66 10.17 -20.34 8.27
C THR A 66 9.57 -21.26 9.35
N SER A 67 8.25 -21.34 9.44
CA SER A 67 7.56 -22.20 10.41
C SER A 67 7.43 -23.67 10.00
N ARG A 68 7.35 -23.96 8.69
CA ARG A 68 7.00 -25.29 8.17
C ARG A 68 8.17 -26.12 7.65
N SER A 69 9.16 -25.47 7.05
CA SER A 69 10.29 -26.17 6.49
C SER A 69 11.21 -26.69 7.59
N THR A 70 11.76 -27.88 7.42
CA THR A 70 12.87 -28.38 8.24
C THR A 70 14.22 -28.17 7.55
N ASP A 71 14.22 -27.74 6.30
CA ASP A 71 15.42 -27.49 5.51
C ASP A 71 16.04 -26.13 5.86
N ARG A 72 17.33 -26.16 6.21
CA ARG A 72 18.05 -24.94 6.65
C ARG A 72 18.18 -23.91 5.54
N GLU A 73 18.33 -24.33 4.28
CA GLU A 73 18.52 -23.41 3.16
C GLU A 73 17.21 -22.74 2.76
N VAL A 74 16.10 -23.49 2.78
CA VAL A 74 14.75 -22.95 2.57
C VAL A 74 14.41 -21.93 3.65
N LYS A 75 14.69 -22.24 4.92
CA LYS A 75 14.48 -21.30 6.04
C LYS A 75 15.31 -20.02 5.91
N ALA A 76 16.59 -20.14 5.60
CA ALA A 76 17.47 -18.98 5.44
C ALA A 76 17.02 -18.07 4.28
N PHE A 77 16.60 -18.67 3.16
CA PHE A 77 16.00 -17.93 2.05
C PHE A 77 14.72 -17.20 2.50
N ALA A 78 13.80 -17.92 3.13
CA ALA A 78 12.53 -17.38 3.58
C ALA A 78 12.68 -16.23 4.59
N GLU A 79 13.57 -16.38 5.58
CA GLU A 79 13.84 -15.32 6.57
C GLU A 79 14.34 -14.04 5.89
N ARG A 80 15.22 -14.18 4.89
CA ARG A 80 15.74 -13.03 4.13
C ARG A 80 14.63 -12.34 3.33
N VAL A 81 13.86 -13.10 2.54
CA VAL A 81 12.75 -12.56 1.73
C VAL A 81 11.71 -11.89 2.61
N SER A 82 11.30 -12.52 3.72
CA SER A 82 10.34 -11.95 4.66
C SER A 82 10.79 -10.60 5.23
N SER A 83 12.07 -10.49 5.64
CA SER A 83 12.61 -9.26 6.21
C SER A 83 12.70 -8.14 5.17
N ASP A 84 13.23 -8.45 3.99
CA ASP A 84 13.46 -7.46 2.95
C ASP A 84 12.13 -7.01 2.32
N ASN A 85 11.19 -7.93 2.09
CA ASN A 85 9.89 -7.59 1.54
C ASN A 85 9.04 -6.75 2.50
N ALA A 86 9.21 -6.90 3.81
CA ALA A 86 8.59 -5.99 4.77
C ALA A 86 9.07 -4.54 4.58
N LYS A 87 10.39 -4.34 4.38
CA LYS A 87 10.98 -3.01 4.12
C LYS A 87 10.52 -2.46 2.76
N ILE A 88 10.43 -3.31 1.74
CA ILE A 88 9.93 -2.92 0.41
C ILE A 88 8.47 -2.48 0.51
N SER A 89 7.59 -3.25 1.18
CA SER A 89 6.19 -2.85 1.42
C SER A 89 6.09 -1.49 2.11
N ASP A 90 6.92 -1.24 3.12
CA ASP A 90 6.94 0.05 3.83
C ASP A 90 7.41 1.20 2.92
N ALA A 91 8.43 0.97 2.09
CA ALA A 91 8.92 1.95 1.13
C ALA A 91 7.87 2.29 0.06
N LEU A 92 7.16 1.29 -0.49
CA LEU A 92 6.09 1.51 -1.48
C LEU A 92 4.96 2.34 -0.89
N ARG A 93 4.53 2.01 0.34
CA ARG A 93 3.50 2.77 1.04
C ARG A 93 3.93 4.21 1.32
N ALA A 94 5.19 4.43 1.69
CA ALA A 94 5.71 5.77 1.91
C ALA A 94 5.82 6.59 0.61
N ALA A 95 6.06 5.93 -0.53
CA ALA A 95 6.14 6.55 -1.85
C ALA A 95 4.76 6.76 -2.51
N SER A 96 3.70 6.18 -1.96
CA SER A 96 2.37 6.26 -2.58
C SER A 96 1.77 7.66 -2.41
N PRO A 97 1.21 8.25 -3.48
CA PRO A 97 0.65 9.58 -3.43
C PRO A 97 -0.53 9.68 -2.45
N ARG A 98 -0.66 10.85 -1.82
CA ARG A 98 -1.76 11.12 -0.88
C ARG A 98 -3.11 10.92 -1.55
N GLY A 99 -3.99 10.17 -0.90
CA GLY A 99 -5.33 9.87 -1.41
C GLY A 99 -5.43 8.61 -2.26
N VAL A 100 -4.31 7.92 -2.53
CA VAL A 100 -4.31 6.56 -3.10
C VAL A 100 -4.24 5.55 -1.96
N ASP A 101 -5.20 4.62 -1.94
CA ASP A 101 -5.18 3.53 -0.98
C ASP A 101 -4.21 2.45 -1.45
N VAL A 102 -3.16 2.22 -0.66
CA VAL A 102 -2.23 1.12 -0.87
C VAL A 102 -2.45 0.11 0.24
N PRO A 103 -2.90 -1.11 -0.10
CA PRO A 103 -3.21 -2.11 0.90
C PRO A 103 -2.03 -2.34 1.85
N LYS A 104 -2.29 -2.28 3.16
CA LYS A 104 -1.26 -2.58 4.18
C LYS A 104 -0.74 -4.01 4.03
N ASN A 105 -1.64 -4.93 3.68
CA ASN A 105 -1.32 -6.30 3.35
C ASN A 105 -2.43 -6.89 2.48
N ASP A 106 -2.10 -7.26 1.24
CA ASP A 106 -3.03 -7.93 0.32
C ASP A 106 -2.29 -9.01 -0.47
N PRO A 107 -1.99 -10.17 0.16
CA PRO A 107 -1.30 -11.26 -0.51
C PRO A 107 -2.26 -12.06 -1.41
N ASP A 108 -1.71 -12.74 -2.41
CA ASP A 108 -2.42 -13.73 -3.20
C ASP A 108 -2.81 -14.93 -2.33
N ALA A 109 -4.07 -14.96 -1.90
CA ALA A 109 -4.60 -15.99 -1.03
C ALA A 109 -4.54 -17.39 -1.65
N ALA A 110 -4.62 -17.50 -2.98
CA ALA A 110 -4.56 -18.79 -3.66
C ALA A 110 -3.16 -19.40 -3.57
N VAL A 111 -2.12 -18.58 -3.76
CA VAL A 111 -0.72 -19.01 -3.57
C VAL A 111 -0.51 -19.45 -2.12
N LEU A 112 -0.95 -18.65 -1.13
CA LEU A 112 -0.81 -19.02 0.28
C LEU A 112 -1.54 -20.33 0.61
N ALA A 113 -2.76 -20.50 0.11
CA ALA A 113 -3.57 -21.70 0.33
C ALA A 113 -2.93 -22.95 -0.29
N SER A 114 -2.34 -22.84 -1.49
CA SER A 114 -1.72 -23.96 -2.21
C SER A 114 -0.56 -24.59 -1.45
N ILE A 115 0.22 -23.79 -0.73
CA ILE A 115 1.33 -24.28 0.10
C ILE A 115 0.89 -24.59 1.55
N ASN A 116 -0.35 -24.23 1.93
CA ASN A 116 -0.74 -24.20 3.34
C ASN A 116 -0.80 -25.59 3.98
N ASN A 117 -1.22 -26.57 3.19
CA ASN A 117 -1.48 -27.94 3.65
C ASN A 117 -0.30 -28.89 3.40
N LEU A 118 0.70 -28.45 2.64
CA LEU A 118 1.88 -29.25 2.31
C LEU A 118 2.85 -29.32 3.50
N ARG A 119 3.62 -30.40 3.58
CA ARG A 119 4.63 -30.62 4.63
C ARG A 119 5.89 -31.25 4.03
N GLY A 120 7.01 -31.13 4.75
CA GLY A 120 8.28 -31.74 4.37
C GLY A 120 8.75 -31.37 2.96
N ALA A 121 9.28 -32.33 2.22
CA ALA A 121 9.83 -32.11 0.88
C ALA A 121 8.79 -31.59 -0.13
N GLU A 122 7.52 -31.98 -0.01
CA GLU A 122 6.46 -31.47 -0.88
C GLU A 122 6.21 -29.97 -0.64
N PHE A 123 6.25 -29.54 0.62
CA PHE A 123 6.17 -28.12 0.97
C PHE A 123 7.36 -27.36 0.40
N ASP A 124 8.59 -27.84 0.63
CA ASP A 124 9.81 -27.17 0.18
C ASP A 124 9.83 -27.01 -1.35
N LYS A 125 9.44 -28.06 -2.08
CA LYS A 125 9.32 -28.03 -3.55
C LYS A 125 8.32 -26.97 -4.01
N ALA A 126 7.09 -27.01 -3.47
CA ALA A 126 6.04 -26.08 -3.87
C ALA A 126 6.40 -24.63 -3.53
N TYR A 127 7.02 -24.39 -2.36
CA TYR A 127 7.49 -23.06 -1.98
C TYR A 127 8.57 -22.53 -2.93
N ILE A 128 9.55 -23.36 -3.29
CA ILE A 128 10.62 -22.96 -4.22
C ILE A 128 10.04 -22.65 -5.60
N GLU A 129 9.19 -23.53 -6.15
CA GLU A 129 8.64 -23.36 -7.51
C GLU A 129 7.69 -22.17 -7.59
N GLN A 130 6.72 -22.07 -6.68
CA GLN A 130 5.61 -21.12 -6.80
C GLN A 130 5.92 -19.76 -6.19
N VAL A 131 6.74 -19.70 -5.13
CA VAL A 131 6.99 -18.46 -4.39
C VAL A 131 8.38 -17.92 -4.71
N ALA A 132 9.41 -18.76 -4.56
CA ALA A 132 10.79 -18.31 -4.74
C ALA A 132 11.13 -18.05 -6.22
N LEU A 133 10.68 -18.90 -7.14
CA LEU A 133 10.94 -18.69 -8.58
C LEU A 133 9.85 -17.84 -9.23
N ALA A 134 8.62 -18.35 -9.30
CA ALA A 134 7.54 -17.67 -10.01
C ALA A 134 7.13 -16.35 -9.35
N GLY A 135 7.11 -16.29 -8.01
CA GLY A 135 6.82 -15.06 -7.27
C GLY A 135 7.86 -13.96 -7.52
N GLU A 136 9.16 -14.30 -7.48
CA GLU A 136 10.22 -13.31 -7.74
C GLU A 136 10.23 -12.84 -9.19
N GLN A 137 9.92 -13.73 -10.14
CA GLN A 137 9.75 -13.34 -11.54
C GLN A 137 8.56 -12.38 -11.73
N LYS A 138 7.44 -12.61 -11.03
CA LYS A 138 6.29 -11.68 -11.02
C LYS A 138 6.68 -10.33 -10.43
N ALA A 139 7.40 -10.32 -9.32
CA ALA A 139 7.91 -9.09 -8.70
C ALA A 139 8.86 -8.34 -9.64
N LEU A 140 9.83 -9.01 -10.25
CA LEU A 140 10.73 -8.40 -11.24
C LEU A 140 9.97 -7.74 -12.39
N SER A 141 8.97 -8.43 -12.94
CA SER A 141 8.14 -7.90 -14.02
C SER A 141 7.40 -6.64 -13.61
N ALA A 142 6.70 -6.66 -12.47
CA ALA A 142 5.94 -5.51 -11.96
C ALA A 142 6.84 -4.30 -11.69
N PHE A 143 7.99 -4.51 -11.04
CA PHE A 143 8.92 -3.43 -10.73
C PHE A 143 9.59 -2.86 -11.98
N GLN A 144 9.97 -3.69 -12.94
CA GLN A 144 10.52 -3.22 -14.22
C GLN A 144 9.49 -2.44 -15.03
N ALA A 145 8.23 -2.89 -15.04
CA ALA A 145 7.14 -2.19 -15.74
C ALA A 145 6.91 -0.78 -15.18
N GLU A 146 6.90 -0.63 -13.85
CA GLU A 146 6.81 0.67 -13.19
C GLU A 146 7.97 1.58 -13.55
N ILE A 147 9.20 1.07 -13.47
CA ILE A 147 10.40 1.85 -13.78
C ILE A 147 10.36 2.37 -15.21
N ALA A 148 9.87 1.55 -16.15
CA ALA A 148 9.82 1.88 -17.57
C ALA A 148 8.64 2.79 -17.93
N SER A 149 7.46 2.57 -17.35
CA SER A 149 6.18 3.11 -17.84
C SER A 149 5.39 3.93 -16.82
N GLY A 150 5.81 3.91 -15.55
CA GLY A 150 5.24 4.71 -14.48
C GLY A 150 5.43 6.21 -14.72
N ARG A 151 4.54 7.00 -14.13
CA ARG A 151 4.55 8.48 -14.16
C ARG A 151 4.67 9.10 -12.77
N ASP A 152 4.39 8.35 -11.70
CA ASP A 152 4.65 8.83 -10.36
C ASP A 152 6.14 8.67 -10.02
N GLU A 153 6.85 9.78 -9.87
CA GLU A 153 8.30 9.75 -9.64
C GLU A 153 8.69 9.11 -8.30
N GLN A 154 7.82 9.15 -7.28
CA GLN A 154 8.11 8.51 -5.99
C GLN A 154 7.97 7.00 -6.08
N LEU A 155 6.92 6.50 -6.75
CA LEU A 155 6.74 5.07 -7.00
C LEU A 155 7.87 4.51 -7.87
N LYS A 156 8.28 5.22 -8.92
CA LYS A 156 9.42 4.83 -9.76
C LYS A 156 10.71 4.78 -8.96
N ASP A 157 10.98 5.76 -8.11
CA ASP A 157 12.19 5.79 -7.28
C ASP A 157 12.19 4.64 -6.26
N ALA A 158 11.05 4.38 -5.61
CA ALA A 158 10.89 3.25 -4.71
C ALA A 158 11.11 1.92 -5.45
N ALA A 159 10.55 1.76 -6.66
CA ALA A 159 10.75 0.59 -7.50
C ALA A 159 12.23 0.40 -7.89
N LYS A 160 12.91 1.46 -8.31
CA LYS A 160 14.36 1.44 -8.63
C LYS A 160 15.21 1.01 -7.44
N LYS A 161 14.89 1.50 -6.25
CA LYS A 161 15.62 1.16 -5.00
C LYS A 161 15.40 -0.28 -4.55
N ALA A 162 14.21 -0.84 -4.80
CA ALA A 162 13.89 -2.22 -4.46
C ALA A 162 14.43 -3.24 -5.48
N LEU A 163 14.55 -2.86 -6.75
CA LEU A 163 14.89 -3.79 -7.84
C LEU A 163 16.17 -4.63 -7.60
N PRO A 164 17.30 -4.08 -7.09
CA PRO A 164 18.49 -4.88 -6.83
C PRO A 164 18.25 -6.00 -5.81
N THR A 165 17.43 -5.75 -4.80
CA THR A 165 17.08 -6.74 -3.78
C THR A 165 16.24 -7.86 -4.38
N ILE A 166 15.26 -7.53 -5.22
CA ILE A 166 14.40 -8.52 -5.91
C ILE A 166 15.23 -9.36 -6.88
N GLN A 167 16.16 -8.75 -7.62
CA GLN A 167 17.10 -9.46 -8.49
C GLN A 167 17.99 -10.43 -7.70
N GLN A 168 18.46 -10.00 -6.52
CA GLN A 168 19.22 -10.86 -5.62
C GLN A 168 18.38 -12.04 -5.12
N HIS A 169 17.13 -11.80 -4.70
CA HIS A 169 16.23 -12.86 -4.26
C HIS A 169 15.97 -13.87 -5.37
N TYR A 170 15.74 -13.42 -6.61
CA TYR A 170 15.57 -14.32 -7.76
C TYR A 170 16.81 -15.18 -8.02
N ALA A 171 18.01 -14.59 -7.97
CA ALA A 171 19.26 -15.34 -8.10
C ALA A 171 19.43 -16.37 -6.97
N MET A 172 19.10 -16.00 -5.73
CA MET A 172 19.09 -16.92 -4.59
C MET A 172 18.09 -18.06 -4.77
N ALA A 173 16.91 -17.78 -5.34
CA ALA A 173 15.88 -18.77 -5.60
C ALA A 173 16.29 -19.79 -6.68
N GLN A 174 16.89 -19.31 -7.78
CA GLN A 174 17.43 -20.18 -8.83
C GLN A 174 18.50 -21.14 -8.30
N GLU A 175 19.40 -20.60 -7.49
CA GLU A 175 20.48 -21.37 -6.90
C GLU A 175 19.96 -22.34 -5.81
N LEU A 176 18.95 -21.94 -5.01
CA LEU A 176 18.26 -22.84 -4.10
C LEU A 176 17.57 -23.99 -4.86
N ALA A 177 16.85 -23.70 -5.95
CA ALA A 177 16.21 -24.70 -6.79
C ALA A 177 17.22 -25.70 -7.34
N LYS A 178 18.35 -25.21 -7.86
CA LYS A 178 19.44 -26.06 -8.36
C LYS A 178 19.97 -27.00 -7.28
N ARG A 179 20.22 -26.52 -6.06
CA ARG A 179 20.67 -27.36 -4.93
C ARG A 179 19.64 -28.39 -4.48
N LYS A 180 18.35 -28.11 -4.68
CA LYS A 180 17.25 -29.06 -4.43
C LYS A 180 16.92 -29.95 -5.63
N HIS A 181 17.73 -29.90 -6.70
CA HIS A 181 17.51 -30.65 -7.93
C HIS A 181 16.16 -30.34 -8.61
N LEU A 182 15.66 -29.12 -8.41
CA LEU A 182 14.46 -28.59 -9.06
C LEU A 182 14.86 -27.81 -10.32
N SER A 183 13.97 -27.79 -11.31
CA SER A 183 14.16 -26.97 -12.51
C SER A 183 14.19 -25.49 -12.12
N SER A 184 15.21 -24.77 -12.57
CA SER A 184 15.27 -23.31 -12.44
C SER A 184 14.39 -22.60 -13.48
N ALA A 185 13.93 -23.32 -14.50
CA ALA A 185 13.02 -22.81 -15.51
C ALA A 185 11.58 -22.95 -15.02
N VAL A 186 10.96 -21.82 -14.71
CA VAL A 186 9.50 -21.71 -14.65
C VAL A 186 9.03 -21.78 -16.11
N GLN A 187 8.35 -22.85 -16.50
CA GLN A 187 7.70 -22.95 -17.82
C GLN A 187 6.51 -22.00 -17.92
#